data_AF-X1IR08-F1
#
_entry.id   AF-X1IR08-F1
#
_cell.length_a   1.000
_cell.length_b   1.000
_cell.length_c   1.000
_cell.angle_alpha   90.00
_cell.angle_beta   90.00
_cell.angle_gamma   90.00
#
_symmetry.space_group_name_H-M   'P 1'
#
loop_
_entity.id
_entity.type
_entity.pdbx_description
1 polymer ?
#
loop_
_entity_poly.entity_id
_entity_poly.type
_entity_poly.pdbx_seq_one_letter_code
_entity_poly.pdbx_strand_id
1 'polypeptide(L)'
;MMNMRNYFDKNLIQQVFNSNEFKGWLLSRRWFGDKSSLSNLAFSVTLSYFKIVSERIFLTIIVITTQEYTKSYFLPMISYEKIQEILEPKEKTSSNIVKLTENTYSKMVALNVYDTQQEKIISLNLVE
;
A
#
# COMPACT_ATOMS: atom_id res chain seq x y z
N MET A 1 -14.27 4.71 19.51
CA MET A 1 -13.64 4.16 18.29
C MET A 1 -12.15 4.47 18.35
N MET A 2 -11.29 3.44 18.37
CA MET A 2 -9.84 3.61 18.37
C MET A 2 -9.41 4.22 17.03
N ASN A 3 -8.74 5.38 17.07
CA ASN A 3 -8.28 6.07 15.87
C ASN A 3 -7.23 5.23 15.13
N MET A 4 -7.50 4.84 13.87
CA MET A 4 -6.52 4.16 13.00
C MET A 4 -5.21 4.93 12.84
N ARG A 5 -5.24 6.26 13.05
CA ARG A 5 -4.06 7.13 13.09
C ARG A 5 -2.98 6.66 14.07
N ASN A 6 -3.33 5.95 15.14
CA ASN A 6 -2.37 5.54 16.16
C ASN A 6 -1.56 4.30 15.78
N TYR A 7 -1.94 3.59 14.71
CA TYR A 7 -1.34 2.31 14.33
C TYR A 7 -0.52 2.34 13.03
N PHE A 8 -0.81 3.30 12.14
CA PHE A 8 -0.09 3.47 10.89
C PHE A 8 0.81 4.69 10.97
N ASP A 9 2.07 4.46 11.34
CA ASP A 9 3.12 5.45 11.21
C ASP A 9 3.92 5.26 9.91
N LYS A 10 4.68 6.30 9.56
CA LYS A 10 5.54 6.31 8.37
C LYS A 10 6.54 5.15 8.37
N ASN A 11 7.06 4.77 9.54
CA ASN A 11 8.11 3.76 9.65
C ASN A 11 7.58 2.36 9.35
N LEU A 12 6.40 2.02 9.88
CA LEU A 12 5.72 0.76 9.62
C LEU A 12 5.41 0.61 8.12
N ILE A 13 4.83 1.64 7.48
CA ILE A 13 4.53 1.59 6.05
C ILE A 13 5.82 1.45 5.22
N GLN A 14 6.88 2.18 5.60
CA GLN A 14 8.17 2.05 4.92
C GLN A 14 8.76 0.63 5.06
N GLN A 15 8.63 0.00 6.22
CA GLN A 15 9.04 -1.39 6.41
C GLN A 15 8.24 -2.34 5.52
N VAL A 16 6.92 -2.16 5.45
CA VAL A 16 6.04 -2.93 4.55
C VAL A 16 6.47 -2.76 3.09
N PHE A 17 6.80 -1.54 2.67
CA PHE A 17 7.23 -1.24 1.31
C PHE A 17 8.62 -1.78 0.97
N ASN A 18 9.47 -2.03 1.96
CA ASN A 18 10.76 -2.66 1.75
C ASN A 18 10.71 -4.20 1.71
N SER A 19 9.53 -4.81 1.90
CA SER A 19 9.39 -6.26 1.76
C SER A 19 9.47 -6.72 0.31
N ASN A 20 9.91 -7.96 0.09
CA ASN A 20 10.03 -8.52 -1.24
C ASN A 20 8.68 -8.63 -1.96
N GLU A 21 7.59 -8.91 -1.22
CA GLU A 21 6.23 -8.99 -1.77
C GLU A 21 5.79 -7.64 -2.34
N PHE A 22 5.98 -6.54 -1.59
CA PHE A 22 5.62 -5.22 -2.08
C PHE A 22 6.50 -4.82 -3.26
N LYS A 23 7.81 -5.06 -3.20
CA LYS A 23 8.71 -4.74 -4.31
C LYS A 23 8.37 -5.52 -5.58
N GLY A 24 8.01 -6.80 -5.44
CA GLY A 24 7.52 -7.63 -6.55
C GLY A 24 6.21 -7.10 -7.12
N TRP A 25 5.25 -6.72 -6.26
CA TRP A 25 4.02 -6.07 -6.70
C TRP A 25 4.32 -4.76 -7.44
N LEU A 26 5.22 -3.93 -6.93
CA LEU A 26 5.58 -2.65 -7.53
C LEU A 26 6.17 -2.86 -8.95
N LEU A 27 7.06 -3.84 -9.12
CA LEU A 27 7.58 -4.23 -10.44
C LEU A 27 6.50 -4.71 -11.41
N SER A 28 5.43 -5.32 -10.91
CA SER A 28 4.32 -5.77 -11.76
C SER A 28 3.52 -4.59 -12.34
N ARG A 29 3.55 -3.39 -11.74
CA ARG A 29 2.73 -2.24 -12.16
C ARG A 29 3.20 -1.66 -13.48
N ARG A 30 2.28 -1.36 -14.39
CA ARG A 30 2.63 -0.82 -15.73
C ARG A 30 3.28 0.57 -15.67
N TRP A 31 2.84 1.40 -14.73
CA TRP A 31 3.36 2.76 -14.54
C TRP A 31 4.74 2.78 -13.86
N PHE A 32 5.19 1.66 -13.29
CA PHE A 32 6.49 1.55 -12.65
C PHE A 32 7.57 1.32 -13.71
N GLY A 33 8.51 2.27 -13.81
CA GLY A 33 9.55 2.27 -14.84
C GLY A 33 10.73 1.37 -14.49
N ASP A 34 11.66 1.23 -15.44
CA ASP A 34 13.02 0.70 -15.21
C ASP A 34 13.06 -0.70 -14.58
N LYS A 35 12.08 -1.54 -14.92
CA LYS A 35 11.86 -2.86 -14.30
C LYS A 35 13.02 -3.83 -14.47
N SER A 36 13.76 -3.74 -15.58
CA SER A 36 14.89 -4.63 -15.88
C SER A 36 16.03 -4.44 -14.87
N SER A 37 16.40 -3.20 -14.57
CA SER A 37 17.46 -2.87 -13.61
C SER A 37 17.03 -3.09 -12.14
N LEU A 38 15.72 -3.13 -11.89
CA LEU A 38 15.14 -3.32 -10.56
C LEU A 38 14.67 -4.76 -10.29
N SER A 39 14.83 -5.67 -11.25
CA SER A 39 14.27 -7.04 -11.23
C SER A 39 14.80 -7.94 -10.10
N ASN A 40 16.00 -7.66 -9.59
CA ASN A 40 16.60 -8.39 -8.47
C ASN A 40 16.08 -7.93 -7.09
N LEU A 41 15.10 -7.01 -7.05
CA LEU A 41 14.53 -6.42 -5.83
C LEU A 41 15.55 -5.67 -4.94
N ALA A 42 16.76 -5.44 -5.43
CA ALA A 42 17.86 -4.78 -4.73
C ALA A 42 17.74 -3.25 -4.81
N PHE A 43 16.55 -2.74 -4.50
CA PHE A 43 16.27 -1.31 -4.37
C PHE A 43 15.64 -1.03 -3.01
N SER A 44 15.88 0.15 -2.44
CA SER A 44 15.20 0.59 -1.23
C SER A 44 14.01 1.47 -1.57
N VAL A 45 12.97 1.38 -0.75
CA VAL A 45 11.79 2.24 -0.83
C VAL A 45 11.78 3.14 0.39
N THR A 46 11.86 4.45 0.19
CA THR A 46 11.71 5.43 1.29
C THR A 46 10.46 6.25 1.09
N LEU A 47 9.81 6.66 2.19
CA LEU A 47 8.68 7.58 2.13
C LEU A 47 9.21 9.01 2.23
N SER A 48 9.19 9.78 1.13
CA SER A 48 9.52 11.21 1.17
C SER A 48 8.34 12.03 1.69
N TYR A 49 7.11 11.55 1.46
CA TYR A 49 5.88 12.16 1.97
C TYR A 49 4.94 11.10 2.52
N PHE A 50 4.33 11.39 3.66
CA PHE A 50 3.28 10.58 4.27
C PHE A 50 2.30 11.50 5.00
N LYS A 51 1.03 11.49 4.57
CA LYS A 51 -0.04 12.24 5.24
C LYS A 51 -1.33 11.44 5.26
N ILE A 52 -1.93 11.35 6.43
CA ILE A 52 -3.27 10.79 6.61
C ILE A 52 -4.28 11.91 6.39
N VAL A 53 -4.97 11.91 5.26
CA VAL A 53 -5.94 12.97 4.90
C VAL A 53 -7.37 12.63 5.31
N SER A 54 -7.68 11.35 5.45
CA SER A 54 -8.91 10.81 6.01
C SER A 54 -8.58 9.54 6.79
N GLU A 55 -9.51 9.02 7.60
CA GLU A 55 -9.29 7.78 8.38
C GLU A 55 -8.77 6.62 7.53
N ARG A 56 -9.12 6.60 6.23
CA ARG A 56 -8.83 5.51 5.30
C ARG A 56 -7.88 5.88 4.16
N ILE A 57 -7.51 7.15 4.00
CA ILE A 57 -6.74 7.63 2.85
C ILE A 57 -5.38 8.15 3.30
N PHE A 58 -4.34 7.54 2.75
CA PHE A 58 -2.95 7.85 3.01
C PHE A 58 -2.34 8.40 1.73
N LEU A 59 -1.96 9.67 1.73
CA LEU A 59 -1.20 10.24 0.64
C LEU A 59 0.27 9.96 0.87
N THR A 60 0.89 9.24 -0.06
CA THR A 60 2.32 8.92 0.02
C THR A 60 3.06 9.26 -1.26
N ILE A 61 4.32 9.67 -1.08
CA ILE A 61 5.30 9.72 -2.16
C ILE A 61 6.42 8.78 -1.75
N ILE A 62 6.65 7.77 -2.59
CA ILE A 62 7.75 6.82 -2.41
C ILE A 62 8.94 7.24 -3.26
N VAL A 63 10.14 7.02 -2.75
CA VAL A 63 11.39 7.20 -3.50
C VAL A 63 12.08 5.85 -3.57
N ILE A 64 12.29 5.39 -4.80
CA ILE A 64 13.05 4.19 -5.12
C ILE A 64 14.49 4.59 -5.29
N THR A 65 15.38 3.93 -4.56
CA THR A 65 16.81 4.20 -4.61
C THR A 65 17.58 2.91 -4.88
N THR A 66 18.49 2.95 -5.84
CA THR A 66 19.59 2.00 -6.04
C THR A 66 20.92 2.76 -6.02
N GLN A 67 22.02 2.09 -6.31
CA GLN A 67 23.33 2.74 -6.44
C GLN A 67 23.39 3.76 -7.58
N GLU A 68 22.63 3.55 -8.65
CA GLU A 68 22.71 4.34 -9.89
C GLU A 68 21.39 5.04 -10.24
N TYR A 69 20.33 4.79 -9.47
CA TYR A 69 18.98 5.22 -9.78
C TYR A 69 18.29 5.81 -8.56
N THR A 70 17.63 6.95 -8.76
CA THR A 70 16.69 7.50 -7.78
C THR A 70 15.48 8.05 -8.51
N LYS A 71 14.27 7.57 -8.17
CA LYS A 71 13.03 8.08 -8.75
C LYS A 71 11.90 8.09 -7.74
N SER A 72 11.08 9.15 -7.82
CA SER A 72 9.93 9.33 -6.96
C SER A 72 8.64 8.93 -7.67
N TYR A 73 7.71 8.34 -6.92
CA TYR A 73 6.39 7.94 -7.40
C TYR A 73 5.33 8.40 -6.40
N PHE A 74 4.24 8.95 -6.91
CA PHE A 74 3.05 9.20 -6.11
C PHE A 74 2.27 7.90 -5.96
N LEU A 75 2.06 7.47 -4.72
CA LEU A 75 1.40 6.20 -4.40
C LEU A 75 0.38 6.40 -3.26
N PRO A 76 -0.84 6.84 -3.56
CA PRO A 76 -1.87 6.91 -2.53
C PRO A 76 -2.24 5.49 -2.09
N MET A 77 -2.53 5.31 -0.79
CA MET A 77 -3.06 4.06 -0.25
C MET A 77 -4.44 4.28 0.32
N ILE A 78 -5.29 3.26 0.18
CA ILE A 78 -6.62 3.26 0.76
C ILE A 78 -6.78 2.00 1.63
N SER A 79 -7.16 2.20 2.89
CA SER A 79 -7.47 1.12 3.82
C SER A 79 -8.97 0.87 3.83
N TYR A 80 -9.39 -0.38 3.60
CA TYR A 80 -10.79 -0.80 3.67
C TYR A 80 -10.89 -2.26 4.12
N GLU A 81 -11.97 -2.60 4.83
CA GLU A 81 -12.23 -4.00 5.22
C GLU A 81 -12.87 -4.77 4.06
N LYS A 82 -13.80 -4.12 3.36
CA LYS A 82 -14.46 -4.64 2.15
C LYS A 82 -14.33 -3.63 1.02
N ILE A 83 -14.00 -4.08 -0.18
CA ILE A 83 -13.82 -3.20 -1.34
C ILE A 83 -15.08 -2.40 -1.68
N GLN A 84 -16.25 -2.95 -1.35
CA GLN A 84 -17.55 -2.28 -1.49
C GLN A 84 -17.69 -1.02 -0.62
N GLU A 85 -16.82 -0.81 0.37
CA GLU A 85 -16.81 0.38 1.21
C GLU A 85 -16.19 1.60 0.54
N ILE A 86 -15.43 1.41 -0.54
CA ILE A 86 -14.78 2.48 -1.29
C ILE A 86 -15.37 2.67 -2.69
N LEU A 87 -16.47 1.97 -3.00
CA LEU A 87 -17.16 2.02 -4.29
C LEU A 87 -18.47 2.80 -4.17
N GLU A 88 -18.72 3.70 -5.12
CA GLU A 88 -20.01 4.34 -5.30
C GLU A 88 -21.09 3.28 -5.61
N PRO A 89 -22.38 3.53 -5.30
CA PRO A 89 -23.46 2.56 -5.56
C PRO A 89 -23.48 2.02 -7.00
N LYS A 90 -23.19 2.89 -7.98
CA LYS A 90 -23.08 2.54 -9.41
C LYS A 90 -21.85 1.69 -9.76
N GLU A 91 -20.84 1.67 -8.90
CA GLU A 91 -19.57 0.96 -9.08
C GLU A 91 -19.56 -0.41 -8.41
N LYS A 92 -20.55 -0.72 -7.56
CA LYS A 92 -20.72 -2.02 -6.86
C LYS A 92 -21.17 -3.16 -7.77
N THR A 93 -20.79 -3.14 -9.04
CA THR A 93 -21.01 -4.27 -9.95
C THR A 93 -19.97 -5.35 -9.67
N SER A 94 -20.37 -6.62 -9.86
CA SER A 94 -19.47 -7.76 -9.69
C SER A 94 -18.21 -7.65 -10.56
N SER A 95 -18.34 -7.13 -11.78
CA SER A 95 -17.22 -6.91 -12.69
C SER A 95 -16.18 -5.93 -12.15
N ASN A 96 -16.61 -4.81 -11.56
CA ASN A 96 -15.72 -3.81 -10.99
C ASN A 96 -15.05 -4.33 -9.72
N ILE A 97 -15.81 -5.05 -8.88
CA ILE A 97 -15.28 -5.69 -7.68
C ILE A 97 -14.19 -6.70 -8.06
N VAL A 98 -14.46 -7.59 -9.02
CA VAL A 98 -13.48 -8.57 -9.53
C VAL A 98 -12.25 -7.85 -10.09
N LYS A 99 -12.44 -6.89 -11.00
CA LYS A 99 -11.33 -6.15 -11.62
C LYS A 99 -10.45 -5.43 -10.59
N LEU A 100 -11.05 -4.81 -9.58
CA LEU A 100 -10.31 -4.12 -8.55
C LEU A 100 -9.63 -5.10 -7.60
N THR A 101 -10.27 -6.23 -7.26
CA THR A 101 -9.69 -7.29 -6.40
C THR A 101 -8.56 -8.05 -7.10
N GLU A 102 -8.67 -8.30 -8.39
CA GLU A 102 -7.60 -8.93 -9.21
C GLU A 102 -6.40 -8.00 -9.41
N ASN A 103 -6.64 -6.69 -9.48
CA ASN A 103 -5.59 -5.70 -9.69
C ASN A 103 -4.94 -5.19 -8.38
N THR A 104 -5.63 -5.31 -7.23
CA THR A 104 -5.07 -4.97 -5.91
C THR A 104 -4.40 -6.18 -5.29
N TYR A 105 -3.10 -6.07 -5.00
CA TYR A 105 -2.45 -7.03 -4.12
C TYR A 105 -2.72 -6.59 -2.67
N SER A 106 -3.58 -7.31 -1.96
CA SER A 106 -3.88 -7.06 -0.55
C SER A 106 -2.74 -7.62 0.30
N LYS A 107 -1.77 -6.78 0.71
CA LYS A 107 -0.89 -7.21 1.80
C LYS A 107 -1.64 -7.00 3.12
N MET A 108 -1.94 -8.12 3.79
CA MET A 108 -2.53 -8.11 5.11
C MET A 108 -1.44 -7.76 6.13
N VAL A 109 -1.57 -6.62 6.80
CA VAL A 109 -0.71 -6.25 7.92
C VAL A 109 -1.41 -6.72 9.18
N ALA A 110 -0.87 -7.77 9.82
CA ALA A 110 -1.26 -8.17 11.15
C ALA A 110 -0.60 -7.24 12.17
N LEU A 111 -1.39 -6.40 12.82
CA LEU A 111 -0.94 -5.54 13.89
C LEU A 111 -1.17 -6.26 15.23
N ASN A 112 -0.08 -6.52 15.94
CA ASN A 112 -0.14 -6.94 17.34
C ASN A 112 -0.38 -5.70 18.20
N VAL A 113 -1.64 -5.48 18.58
CA VAL A 113 -2.00 -4.46 19.56
C VAL A 113 -1.71 -5.05 20.94
N TYR A 114 -0.54 -4.73 21.49
CA TYR A 114 -0.09 -5.19 22.81
C TYR A 114 -1.08 -4.88 23.95
N ASP A 115 -2.02 -3.95 23.73
CA ASP A 115 -2.93 -3.44 24.75
C ASP A 115 -4.29 -4.17 24.83
N THR A 116 -4.63 -5.07 23.90
CA THR A 116 -5.97 -5.71 23.88
C THR A 116 -6.03 -7.21 23.59
N GLN A 117 -4.91 -7.95 23.52
CA GLN A 117 -4.89 -9.40 23.19
C GLN A 117 -5.71 -9.78 21.92
N GLN A 118 -5.87 -8.84 20.98
CA GLN A 118 -6.58 -9.08 19.72
C GLN A 118 -5.66 -8.68 18.57
N GLU A 119 -5.25 -9.66 17.78
CA GLU A 119 -4.61 -9.43 16.48
C GLU A 119 -5.59 -8.70 15.57
N LYS A 120 -5.20 -7.53 15.07
CA LYS A 120 -6.00 -6.81 14.07
C LYS A 120 -5.34 -6.96 12.70
N ILE A 121 -6.01 -7.70 11.82
CA ILE A 121 -5.58 -7.86 10.42
C ILE A 121 -6.15 -6.69 9.62
N ILE A 122 -5.28 -5.89 9.02
CA ILE A 122 -5.68 -4.78 8.15
C ILE A 122 -5.16 -5.02 6.75
N SER A 123 -6.07 -5.05 5.78
CA SER A 123 -5.74 -5.16 4.36
C SER A 123 -5.35 -3.78 3.81
N LEU A 124 -4.08 -3.60 3.46
CA LEU A 124 -3.63 -2.44 2.70
C LEU A 124 -3.84 -2.74 1.22
N ASN A 125 -4.74 -2.00 0.58
CA ASN A 125 -4.98 -2.14 -0.85
C ASN A 125 -4.40 -0.93 -1.58
N LEU A 126 -3.57 -1.24 -2.57
CA LEU A 126 -2.80 -0.28 -3.35
C LEU A 126 -3.56 -0.07 -4.66
N VAL A 127 -4.24 1.08 -4.77
CA VAL A 127 -5.07 1.41 -5.93
C VAL A 127 -4.15 1.76 -7.11
N GLU A 128 -4.48 1.28 -8.32
CA GLU A 128 -3.80 1.65 -9.57
C GLU A 128 -4.08 3.09 -10.00
#